data_AF-A0A537SU98-F1
#
_entry.id   AF-A0A537SU98-F1
#
_cell.length_a   1.000
_cell.length_b   1.000
_cell.length_c   1.000
_cell.angle_alpha   90.00
_cell.angle_beta   90.00
_cell.angle_gamma   90.00
#
_symmetry.space_group_name_H-M   'P 1'
#
loop_
_entity.id
_entity.type
_entity.pdbx_description
1 polymer ?
#
loop_
_entity_poly.entity_id
_entity_poly.type
_entity_poly.pdbx_seq_one_letter_code
_entity_poly.pdbx_strand_id
1 'polypeptide(L)'
;MKSKWTSARDKRLLAQQATGRTAAEIAKSLGVSRNAIIGRSRRLRGIVYRSDIESWARANARRSEEAKVRMKARQKAQRKALRELARAMARGMHRGQAMSRAHRAGALWRQIGEHFGISQQAAYEQAKIWTQRHRR
;
A
#
# COMPACT_ATOMS: atom_id res chain seq x y z
N MET A 1 -25.84 -6.20 -1.25
CA MET A 1 -26.45 -5.66 -2.48
C MET A 1 -26.35 -6.70 -3.59
N LYS A 2 -27.47 -7.11 -4.21
CA LYS A 2 -27.43 -7.96 -5.41
C LYS A 2 -26.97 -7.13 -6.61
N SER A 3 -26.01 -7.64 -7.38
CA SER A 3 -25.56 -6.99 -8.63
C SER A 3 -26.74 -6.88 -9.60
N LYS A 4 -26.93 -5.70 -10.21
CA LYS A 4 -27.91 -5.49 -11.29
C LYS A 4 -27.53 -6.25 -12.58
N TRP A 5 -26.33 -6.82 -12.64
CA TRP A 5 -25.83 -7.62 -13.75
C TRP A 5 -25.93 -9.11 -13.41
N THR A 6 -26.76 -9.81 -14.15
CA THR A 6 -26.92 -11.26 -14.13
C THR A 6 -26.49 -11.83 -15.47
N SER A 7 -26.15 -13.12 -15.52
CA SER A 7 -25.76 -13.79 -16.77
C SER A 7 -26.83 -13.65 -17.87
N ALA A 8 -28.11 -13.65 -17.50
CA ALA A 8 -29.21 -13.41 -18.43
C ALA A 8 -29.21 -11.98 -19.01
N ARG A 9 -28.92 -10.97 -18.18
CA ARG A 9 -28.80 -9.57 -18.63
C ARG A 9 -27.56 -9.34 -19.48
N ASP A 10 -26.46 -10.04 -19.18
CA ASP A 10 -25.24 -9.99 -20.01
C ASP A 10 -25.49 -10.60 -21.39
N LYS A 11 -26.18 -11.75 -21.47
CA LYS A 11 -26.59 -12.35 -22.75
C LYS A 11 -27.47 -11.40 -23.55
N ARG A 12 -28.46 -10.75 -22.91
CA ARG A 12 -29.32 -9.75 -23.57
C ARG A 12 -28.53 -8.53 -24.07
N LEU A 13 -27.58 -8.03 -23.28
CA LEU A 13 -26.70 -6.94 -23.70
C LEU A 13 -25.89 -7.35 -24.93
N LEU A 14 -25.24 -8.51 -24.92
CA LEU A 14 -24.42 -8.98 -26.04
C LEU A 14 -25.25 -9.19 -27.30
N ALA A 15 -26.44 -9.79 -27.18
CA ALA A 15 -27.36 -9.96 -28.29
C ALA A 15 -27.78 -8.64 -28.93
N GLN A 16 -28.18 -7.63 -28.12
CA GLN A 16 -28.57 -6.32 -28.66
C GLN A 16 -27.41 -5.57 -29.30
N GLN A 17 -26.19 -5.75 -28.79
CA GLN A 17 -25.01 -5.18 -29.44
C GLN A 17 -24.69 -5.88 -30.78
N ALA A 18 -24.89 -7.19 -30.87
CA ALA A 18 -24.69 -7.94 -32.10
C ALA A 18 -25.69 -7.51 -33.20
N THR A 19 -26.90 -7.08 -32.80
CA THR A 19 -27.88 -6.45 -33.72
C THR A 19 -27.59 -4.96 -34.00
N GLY A 20 -26.43 -4.44 -33.61
CA GLY A 20 -26.02 -3.05 -33.90
C GLY A 20 -26.67 -1.96 -33.05
N ARG A 21 -27.41 -2.30 -31.97
CA ARG A 21 -28.03 -1.27 -31.12
C ARG A 21 -26.98 -0.45 -30.38
N THR A 22 -27.23 0.85 -30.27
CA THR A 22 -26.40 1.78 -29.53
C THR A 22 -26.51 1.56 -28.02
N ALA A 23 -25.51 1.99 -27.26
CA ALA A 23 -25.53 1.89 -25.80
C ALA A 23 -26.71 2.63 -25.15
N ALA A 24 -27.23 3.67 -25.79
CA ALA A 24 -28.39 4.43 -25.30
C ALA A 24 -29.70 3.65 -25.47
N GLU A 25 -29.88 2.95 -26.60
CA GLU A 25 -31.05 2.11 -26.85
C GLU A 25 -31.05 0.88 -25.95
N ILE A 26 -29.89 0.25 -25.77
CA ILE A 26 -29.72 -0.88 -24.86
C ILE A 26 -29.99 -0.45 -23.41
N ALA A 27 -29.54 0.74 -23.03
CA ALA A 27 -29.79 1.31 -21.71
C ALA A 27 -31.30 1.46 -21.42
N LYS A 28 -32.05 2.00 -22.39
CA LYS A 28 -33.52 2.08 -22.32
C LYS A 28 -34.15 0.69 -22.20
N SER A 29 -33.71 -0.27 -23.02
CA SER A 29 -34.25 -1.63 -23.01
C SER A 29 -33.97 -2.41 -21.72
N LEU A 30 -32.80 -2.21 -21.11
CA LEU A 30 -32.40 -2.91 -19.88
C LEU A 30 -32.75 -2.14 -18.59
N GLY A 31 -33.22 -0.90 -18.68
CA GLY A 31 -33.55 -0.07 -17.51
C GLY A 31 -32.31 0.32 -16.70
N VAL A 32 -31.20 0.65 -17.38
CA VAL A 32 -29.95 1.11 -16.74
C VAL A 32 -29.40 2.33 -17.47
N SER A 33 -28.40 2.99 -16.91
CA SER A 33 -27.77 4.14 -17.58
C SER A 33 -26.91 3.72 -18.78
N ARG A 34 -26.77 4.61 -19.77
CA ARG A 34 -25.84 4.44 -20.91
C ARG A 34 -24.43 4.09 -20.45
N ASN A 35 -23.94 4.76 -19.40
CA ASN A 35 -22.61 4.51 -18.85
C ASN A 35 -22.48 3.11 -18.23
N ALA A 36 -23.55 2.58 -17.63
CA ALA A 36 -23.56 1.21 -17.11
C ALA A 36 -23.42 0.18 -18.26
N ILE A 37 -24.07 0.40 -19.41
CA ILE A 37 -23.93 -0.44 -20.61
C ILE A 37 -22.50 -0.40 -21.14
N ILE A 38 -21.95 0.81 -21.36
CA ILE A 38 -20.58 0.99 -21.87
C ILE A 38 -19.58 0.29 -20.94
N GLY A 39 -19.68 0.54 -19.63
CA GLY A 39 -18.78 -0.07 -18.65
C GLY A 39 -18.91 -1.59 -18.58
N ARG A 40 -20.13 -2.15 -18.64
CA ARG A 40 -20.32 -3.61 -18.63
C ARG A 40 -19.85 -4.25 -19.93
N SER A 41 -20.16 -3.65 -21.07
CA SER A 41 -19.73 -4.14 -22.38
C SER A 41 -18.20 -4.22 -22.48
N ARG A 42 -17.49 -3.17 -22.02
CA ARG A 42 -16.02 -3.17 -21.93
C ARG A 42 -15.50 -4.36 -21.12
N ARG A 43 -16.10 -4.63 -19.96
CA ARG A 43 -15.73 -5.75 -19.10
C ARG A 43 -16.03 -7.11 -19.73
N LEU A 44 -17.19 -7.29 -20.36
CA LEU A 44 -17.59 -8.55 -20.99
C LEU A 44 -16.74 -8.90 -22.22
N ARG A 45 -16.29 -7.87 -22.96
CA ARG A 45 -15.45 -8.04 -24.16
C ARG A 45 -13.95 -8.02 -23.87
N GLY A 46 -13.54 -7.78 -22.63
CA GLY A 46 -12.12 -7.64 -22.26
C GLY A 46 -11.40 -6.47 -22.93
N ILE A 47 -12.13 -5.46 -23.42
CA ILE A 47 -11.53 -4.35 -24.16
C ILE A 47 -10.84 -3.39 -23.18
N VAL A 48 -9.53 -3.23 -23.36
CA VAL A 48 -8.71 -2.23 -22.69
C VAL A 48 -8.37 -1.14 -23.70
N TYR A 49 -8.81 0.10 -23.45
CA TYR A 49 -8.45 1.22 -24.32
C TYR A 49 -7.07 1.77 -23.95
N ARG A 50 -6.38 2.33 -24.93
CA ARG A 50 -5.10 3.03 -24.73
C ARG A 50 -5.20 4.10 -23.62
N SER A 51 -6.32 4.83 -23.56
CA SER A 51 -6.57 5.84 -22.52
C SER A 51 -6.65 5.26 -21.10
N ASP A 52 -7.11 4.01 -20.94
CA ASP A 52 -7.13 3.33 -19.65
C ASP A 52 -5.70 2.97 -19.20
N ILE A 53 -4.88 2.48 -20.13
CA ILE A 53 -3.47 2.15 -19.88
C ILE A 53 -2.71 3.41 -19.48
N GLU A 54 -2.89 4.50 -20.22
CA GLU A 54 -2.25 5.78 -19.93
C GLU A 54 -2.70 6.37 -18.59
N SER A 55 -4.01 6.28 -18.28
CA SER A 55 -4.54 6.70 -16.98
C SER A 55 -3.97 5.89 -15.83
N TRP A 56 -3.91 4.56 -15.99
CA TRP A 56 -3.27 3.68 -15.02
C TRP A 56 -1.79 4.00 -14.84
N ALA A 57 -1.05 4.21 -15.94
CA ALA A 57 0.36 4.54 -15.91
C ALA A 57 0.62 5.85 -15.14
N ARG A 58 -0.16 6.90 -15.40
CA ARG A 58 -0.09 8.17 -14.66
C ARG A 58 -0.37 7.99 -13.17
N ALA A 59 -1.45 7.27 -12.83
CA ALA A 59 -1.81 7.02 -11.44
C ALA A 59 -0.74 6.18 -10.72
N ASN A 60 -0.14 5.22 -11.42
CA ASN A 60 0.91 4.38 -10.87
C ASN A 60 2.23 5.15 -10.70
N ALA A 61 2.59 6.00 -11.66
CA ALA A 61 3.74 6.90 -11.55
C ALA A 61 3.61 7.83 -10.34
N ARG A 62 2.43 8.43 -10.14
CA ARG A 62 2.15 9.25 -8.95
C ARG A 62 2.31 8.45 -7.65
N ARG A 63 1.69 7.27 -7.57
CA ARG A 63 1.80 6.38 -6.39
C ARG A 63 3.25 5.97 -6.12
N SER A 64 4.03 5.70 -7.17
CA SER A 64 5.45 5.37 -7.07
C SER A 64 6.25 6.54 -6.52
N GLU A 65 6.02 7.75 -7.01
CA GLU A 65 6.75 8.94 -6.54
C GLU A 65 6.43 9.26 -5.08
N GLU A 66 5.16 9.20 -4.69
CA GLU A 66 4.76 9.32 -3.29
C GLU A 66 5.41 8.24 -2.41
N ALA A 67 5.53 7.00 -2.91
CA ALA A 67 6.21 5.93 -2.21
C ALA A 67 7.71 6.22 -2.03
N LYS A 68 8.39 6.77 -3.05
CA LYS A 68 9.79 7.19 -2.95
C LYS A 68 9.96 8.30 -1.91
N VAL A 69 9.08 9.29 -1.88
CA VAL A 69 9.11 10.37 -0.88
C VAL A 69 8.95 9.80 0.53
N ARG A 70 7.97 8.91 0.75
CA ARG A 70 7.78 8.23 2.03
C ARG A 70 9.00 7.39 2.43
N MET A 71 9.60 6.69 1.48
CA MET A 71 10.81 5.89 1.72
C MET A 71 12.00 6.76 2.12
N LYS A 72 12.23 7.89 1.44
CA LYS A 72 13.30 8.84 1.80
C LYS A 72 13.09 9.43 3.20
N ALA A 73 11.86 9.82 3.53
CA ALA A 73 11.52 10.31 4.86
C ALA A 73 11.78 9.26 5.95
N ARG A 74 11.38 8.00 5.70
CA ARG A 74 11.63 6.87 6.60
C ARG A 74 13.13 6.61 6.79
N GLN A 75 13.92 6.60 5.72
CA GLN A 75 15.37 6.42 5.79
C GLN A 75 16.05 7.54 6.59
N LYS A 76 15.62 8.79 6.40
CA LYS A 76 16.12 9.94 7.17
C LYS A 76 15.82 9.79 8.66
N ALA A 77 14.60 9.36 9.01
CA ALA A 77 14.20 9.11 10.39
C ALA A 77 15.04 7.97 11.02
N GLN A 78 15.20 6.85 10.31
CA GLN A 78 16.03 5.72 10.75
C GLN A 78 17.48 6.14 11.02
N ARG A 79 18.11 6.87 10.08
CA ARG A 79 19.49 7.36 10.26
C ARG A 79 19.61 8.35 11.43
N LYS A 80 18.59 9.18 11.66
CA LYS A 80 18.53 10.07 12.83
C LYS A 80 18.45 9.25 14.12
N ALA A 81 17.58 8.24 14.17
CA ALA A 81 17.40 7.39 15.34
C ALA A 81 18.68 6.63 15.72
N LEU A 82 19.44 6.12 14.75
CA LEU A 82 20.74 5.46 15.00
C LEU A 82 21.81 6.44 15.50
N ARG A 83 21.86 7.67 14.98
CA ARG A 83 22.78 8.69 15.50
C ARG A 83 22.46 9.08 16.94
N GLU A 84 21.18 9.23 17.26
CA GLU A 84 20.75 9.51 18.63
C GLU A 84 21.01 8.33 19.57
N LEU A 85 20.92 7.09 19.08
CA LEU A 85 21.34 5.91 19.83
C LEU A 85 22.82 5.96 20.18
N ALA A 86 23.70 6.21 19.20
CA ALA A 86 25.14 6.32 19.44
C ALA A 86 25.46 7.44 20.45
N ARG A 87 24.79 8.61 20.32
CA ARG A 87 24.91 9.72 21.27
C ARG A 87 24.38 9.38 22.66
N ALA A 88 23.34 8.58 22.78
CA ALA A 88 22.81 8.15 24.07
C ALA A 88 23.80 7.21 24.76
N MET A 89 24.36 6.26 24.01
CA MET A 89 25.42 5.36 24.49
C MET A 89 26.65 6.13 24.96
N ALA A 90 27.12 7.11 24.18
CA ALA A 90 28.26 7.97 24.56
C ALA A 90 28.00 8.77 25.85
N ARG A 91 26.73 9.07 26.16
CA ARG A 91 26.31 9.72 27.41
C ARG A 91 26.09 8.74 28.58
N GLY A 92 26.49 7.48 28.42
CA GLY A 92 26.36 6.46 29.47
C GLY A 92 24.97 5.83 29.59
N MET A 93 24.06 6.03 28.63
CA MET A 93 22.76 5.34 28.64
C MET A 93 22.94 3.83 28.55
N HIS A 94 22.18 3.07 29.36
CA HIS A 94 22.20 1.62 29.31
C HIS A 94 21.82 1.09 27.91
N ARG A 95 22.55 0.09 27.42
CA ARG A 95 22.41 -0.46 26.06
C ARG A 95 20.97 -0.83 25.69
N GLY A 96 20.28 -1.60 26.54
CA GLY A 96 18.88 -1.97 26.31
C GLY A 96 17.91 -0.77 26.28
N GLN A 97 18.18 0.27 27.07
CA GLN A 97 17.40 1.51 27.06
C GLN A 97 17.58 2.27 25.76
N ALA A 98 18.83 2.43 25.32
CA ALA A 98 19.18 3.10 24.07
C ALA A 98 18.58 2.39 22.85
N MET A 99 18.62 1.05 22.84
CA MET A 99 17.98 0.22 21.81
C MET A 99 16.46 0.41 21.77
N SER A 100 15.78 0.33 22.93
CA SER A 100 14.33 0.55 23.05
C SER A 100 13.93 1.96 22.57
N ARG A 101 14.72 2.98 22.93
CA ARG A 101 14.49 4.37 22.53
C ARG A 101 14.66 4.56 21.02
N ALA A 102 15.68 3.97 20.42
CA ALA A 102 15.93 4.09 18.98
C ALA A 102 14.86 3.39 18.15
N HIS A 103 14.39 2.22 18.58
CA HIS A 103 13.28 1.54 17.92
C HIS A 103 12.00 2.38 17.98
N ARG A 104 11.67 2.96 19.14
CA ARG A 104 10.55 3.91 19.28
C ARG A 104 10.72 5.17 18.41
N ALA A 105 11.95 5.60 18.15
CA ALA A 105 12.26 6.70 17.24
C ALA A 105 12.25 6.31 15.75
N GLY A 106 11.96 5.04 15.42
CA GLY A 106 11.75 4.56 14.05
C GLY A 106 12.90 3.76 13.44
N ALA A 107 13.97 3.48 14.18
CA ALA A 107 15.00 2.53 13.74
C ALA A 107 14.45 1.10 13.72
N LEU A 108 14.91 0.28 12.79
CA LEU A 108 14.56 -1.14 12.74
C LEU A 108 15.48 -1.96 13.64
N TRP A 109 14.98 -3.04 14.24
CA TRP A 109 15.79 -3.98 15.02
C TRP A 109 17.00 -4.52 14.25
N ARG A 110 16.84 -4.79 12.95
CA ARG A 110 17.94 -5.16 12.05
C ARG A 110 19.06 -4.11 12.04
N GLN A 111 18.72 -2.84 11.90
CA GLN A 111 19.67 -1.73 11.86
C GLN A 111 20.35 -1.52 13.21
N ILE A 112 19.59 -1.67 14.31
CA ILE A 112 20.13 -1.58 15.67
C ILE A 112 21.11 -2.74 15.91
N GLY A 113 20.74 -3.97 15.53
CA GLY A 113 21.60 -5.14 15.66
C GLY A 113 22.90 -4.97 14.87
N GLU A 114 22.80 -4.56 13.61
CA GLU A 114 23.95 -4.28 12.73
C GLU A 114 24.90 -3.24 13.34
N HIS A 115 24.37 -2.14 13.89
CA HIS A 115 25.17 -1.12 14.57
C HIS A 115 26.01 -1.68 15.75
N PHE A 116 25.54 -2.75 16.38
CA PHE A 116 26.14 -3.36 17.55
C PHE A 116 26.83 -4.71 17.27
N GLY A 117 26.87 -5.17 16.01
CA GLY A 117 27.42 -6.48 15.64
C GLY A 117 26.63 -7.67 16.21
N ILE A 118 25.32 -7.52 16.44
CA ILE A 118 24.45 -8.58 16.99
C ILE A 118 23.24 -8.82 16.09
N SER A 119 22.57 -9.97 16.29
CA SER A 119 21.33 -10.27 15.57
C SER A 119 20.19 -9.31 15.96
N GLN A 120 19.21 -9.16 15.07
CA GLN A 120 18.02 -8.36 15.35
C GLN A 120 17.24 -8.88 16.58
N GLN A 121 17.21 -10.20 16.78
CA GLN A 121 16.55 -10.84 17.92
C GLN A 121 17.29 -10.51 19.22
N ALA A 122 18.63 -10.55 19.21
CA ALA A 122 19.43 -10.18 20.37
C ALA A 122 19.23 -8.70 20.76
N ALA A 123 19.16 -7.79 19.77
CA ALA A 123 18.88 -6.38 20.02
C ALA A 123 17.49 -6.17 20.66
N TYR A 124 16.48 -6.89 20.16
CA TYR A 124 15.13 -6.86 20.72
C TYR A 124 15.09 -7.40 22.16
N GLU A 125 15.66 -8.57 22.42
CA GLU A 125 15.64 -9.19 23.75
C GLU A 125 16.39 -8.33 24.79
N GLN A 126 17.53 -7.73 24.45
CA GLN A 126 18.23 -6.80 25.35
C GLN A 126 17.37 -5.57 25.71
N ALA A 127 16.65 -5.02 24.73
CA ALA A 127 15.75 -3.90 24.96
C ALA A 127 14.54 -4.29 25.81
N LYS A 128 13.98 -5.49 25.57
CA LYS A 128 12.85 -6.06 26.30
C LYS A 128 13.21 -6.35 27.76
N ILE A 129 14.35 -7.02 28.02
CA ILE A 129 14.84 -7.31 29.37
C ILE A 129 15.00 -6.02 30.17
N TRP A 130 15.62 -4.99 29.58
CA TRP A 130 15.77 -3.69 30.25
C TRP A 130 14.41 -3.07 30.57
N THR A 131 13.50 -3.03 29.60
CA THR A 131 12.18 -2.43 29.75
C THR A 131 11.35 -3.14 30.82
N GLN A 132 11.42 -4.46 30.89
CA GLN A 132 10.71 -5.26 31.90
C GLN A 132 11.27 -5.04 33.31
N ARG A 133 12.60 -4.92 33.45
CA ARG A 133 13.26 -4.69 34.74
C ARG A 133 12.96 -3.32 35.35
N HIS A 134 12.67 -2.31 34.53
CA HIS A 134 12.45 -0.92 34.95
C HIS A 134 10.98 -0.47 34.81
N ARG A 135 10.05 -1.41 34.60
CA ARG A 135 8.60 -1.19 34.62
C ARG A 135 7.94 -1.59 35.94
N ARG A 136 8.74 -2.05 36.91
CA ARG A 136 8.35 -2.24 38.32
C ARG A 136 8.76 -0.99 39.09
#